data_AF-A0A8T6QI63-F1
#
_entry.id   AF-A0A8T6QI63-F1
#
_cell.length_a   1.000
_cell.length_b   1.000
_cell.length_c   1.000
_cell.angle_alpha   90.00
_cell.angle_beta   90.00
_cell.angle_gamma   90.00
#
_symmetry.space_group_name_H-M   'P 1'
#
loop_
_entity.id
_entity.type
_entity.pdbx_description
1 polymer ?
#
loop_
_entity_poly.entity_id
_entity_poly.type
_entity_poly.pdbx_seq_one_letter_code
_entity_poly.pdbx_strand_id
1 'polypeptide(L)'
;GQLAKDKATLANARRDLARYQQLAKTNLVSRQELDAQQALVSETEGTIKADEASVASAQLQLDWSRITAPVDGRVGLKQVDVGNQISSGDTTGIVVITQTHPIDLVFTLPESDIATVVQAQKAGKPLVVEAWDRTNSKKLSEGTLLSL
;
A
#
# COMPACT_ATOMS: atom_id res chain seq x y z
N GLY A 1 -6.72 25.19 13.24
CA GLY A 1 -6.93 23.73 13.15
C GLY A 1 -6.74 23.11 14.53
N GLN A 2 -7.41 21.99 14.80
CA GLN A 2 -7.37 21.29 16.10
C GLN A 2 -5.92 20.94 16.51
N LEU A 3 -5.15 20.34 15.60
CA LEU A 3 -3.72 20.06 15.79
C LEU A 3 -2.89 21.28 16.20
N ALA A 4 -3.16 22.45 15.61
CA ALA A 4 -2.43 23.68 15.93
C ALA A 4 -2.78 24.21 17.34
N LYS A 5 -4.05 24.08 17.74
CA LYS A 5 -4.50 24.39 19.10
C LYS A 5 -3.82 23.47 20.10
N ASP A 6 -3.80 22.17 19.84
CA ASP A 6 -3.28 21.18 20.78
C ASP A 6 -1.75 21.22 20.88
N LYS A 7 -1.05 21.56 19.79
CA LYS A 7 0.38 21.93 19.82
C LYS A 7 0.66 23.14 20.71
N ALA A 8 -0.20 24.16 20.68
CA ALA A 8 -0.06 25.32 21.56
C ALA A 8 -0.32 24.93 23.04
N THR A 9 -1.31 24.08 23.30
CA THR A 9 -1.60 23.54 24.65
C THR A 9 -0.42 22.76 25.21
N LEU A 10 0.17 21.84 24.43
CA LEU A 10 1.39 21.10 24.84
C LEU A 10 2.57 22.05 25.10
N ALA A 11 2.76 23.06 24.26
CA ALA A 11 3.84 24.03 24.44
C ALA A 11 3.71 24.79 25.77
N ASN A 12 2.48 25.15 26.15
CA ASN A 12 2.22 25.74 27.46
C ASN A 12 2.44 24.74 28.60
N ALA A 13 1.92 23.52 28.50
CA ALA A 13 2.10 22.48 29.51
C ALA A 13 3.60 22.15 29.75
N ARG A 14 4.42 22.12 28.69
CA ARG A 14 5.87 21.93 28.81
C ARG A 14 6.58 23.10 29.49
N ARG A 15 6.16 24.34 29.24
CA ARG A 15 6.70 25.53 29.93
C ARG A 15 6.33 25.48 31.42
N ASP A 16 5.11 25.06 31.73
CA ASP A 16 4.66 24.89 33.09
C ASP A 16 5.48 23.81 33.79
N LEU A 17 5.60 22.63 33.19
CA LEU A 17 6.44 21.55 33.70
C LEU A 17 7.87 22.02 34.00
N ALA A 18 8.52 22.73 33.07
CA ALA A 18 9.88 23.25 33.27
C ALA A 18 9.97 24.20 34.48
N ARG A 19 8.96 25.05 34.66
CA ARG A 19 8.84 25.95 35.81
C ARG A 19 8.61 25.16 37.11
N TYR A 20 7.71 24.18 37.14
CA TYR A 20 7.47 23.33 38.30
C TYR A 20 8.71 22.50 38.67
N GLN A 21 9.48 22.02 37.68
CA GLN A 21 10.74 21.31 37.90
C GLN A 21 11.80 22.20 38.55
N GLN A 22 11.85 23.49 38.17
CA GLN A 22 12.76 24.44 38.79
C GLN A 22 12.33 24.77 40.24
N LEU A 23 11.03 24.95 40.49
CA LEU A 23 10.49 25.24 41.83
C LEU A 23 10.60 24.04 42.79
N ALA A 24 10.50 22.82 42.28
CA ALA A 24 10.67 21.61 43.07
C ALA A 24 12.11 21.43 43.58
N LYS A 25 13.12 21.87 42.80
CA LYS A 25 14.53 21.87 43.25
C LYS A 25 14.77 22.82 44.43
N THR A 26 13.95 23.85 44.55
CA THR A 26 13.96 24.80 45.67
C THR A 26 12.99 24.41 46.80
N ASN A 27 12.41 23.20 46.78
CA ASN A 27 11.40 22.72 47.74
C ASN A 27 10.13 23.60 47.83
N LEU A 28 9.80 24.34 46.77
CA LEU A 28 8.64 25.26 46.75
C LEU A 28 7.37 24.62 46.16
N VAL A 29 7.44 23.36 45.71
CA VAL A 29 6.37 22.63 45.01
C VAL A 29 6.33 21.17 45.49
N SER A 30 5.13 20.59 45.61
CA SER A 30 4.96 19.18 45.98
C SER A 30 5.32 18.26 44.81
N ARG A 31 5.88 17.08 45.11
CA ARG A 31 6.10 16.02 44.11
C ARG A 31 4.81 15.65 43.37
N GLN A 32 3.68 15.65 44.08
CA GLN A 32 2.37 15.33 43.49
C GLN A 32 1.97 16.32 42.39
N GLU A 33 2.27 17.61 42.55
CA GLU A 33 1.98 18.63 41.53
C GLU A 33 2.89 18.47 40.32
N LEU A 34 4.16 18.11 40.55
CA LEU A 34 5.11 17.82 39.49
C LEU A 34 4.68 16.61 38.65
N ASP A 35 4.29 15.51 39.32
CA ASP A 35 3.82 14.29 38.67
C ASP A 35 2.51 14.54 37.91
N ALA A 36 1.61 15.37 38.46
CA ALA A 36 0.39 15.78 37.77
C ALA A 36 0.70 16.57 36.49
N GLN A 37 1.69 17.47 36.52
CA GLN A 37 2.08 18.19 35.30
C GLN A 37 2.82 17.30 34.30
N GLN A 38 3.60 16.34 34.76
CA GLN A 38 4.21 15.36 33.88
C GLN A 38 3.15 14.51 33.18
N ALA A 39 2.11 14.10 33.91
CA ALA A 39 0.96 13.40 33.34
C ALA A 39 0.22 14.26 32.30
N LEU A 40 0.01 15.56 32.58
CA LEU A 40 -0.64 16.48 31.62
C LEU A 40 0.17 16.64 30.33
N VAL A 41 1.50 16.74 30.42
CA VAL A 41 2.38 16.77 29.24
C VAL A 41 2.23 15.47 28.44
N SER A 42 2.26 14.32 29.11
CA SER A 42 2.10 13.02 28.44
C SER A 42 0.71 12.83 27.80
N GLU A 43 -0.35 13.32 28.45
CA GLU A 43 -1.71 13.32 27.91
C GLU A 43 -1.81 14.19 26.65
N THR A 44 -1.33 15.44 26.72
CA THR A 44 -1.36 16.37 25.58
C THR A 44 -0.48 15.91 24.42
N GLU A 45 0.64 15.22 24.67
CA GLU A 45 1.41 14.52 23.65
C GLU A 45 0.61 13.38 22.99
N GLY A 46 -0.17 12.63 23.78
CA GLY A 46 -1.08 11.61 23.27
C GLY A 46 -2.15 12.19 22.34
N THR A 47 -2.77 13.29 22.75
CA THR A 47 -3.77 14.01 21.93
C THR A 47 -3.18 14.49 20.61
N ILE A 48 -1.97 15.06 20.61
CA ILE A 48 -1.30 15.47 19.37
C ILE A 48 -1.05 14.28 18.45
N LYS A 49 -0.63 13.13 18.97
CA LYS A 49 -0.45 11.92 18.15
C LYS A 49 -1.77 11.46 17.51
N ALA A 50 -2.89 11.54 18.23
CA ALA A 50 -4.20 11.21 17.70
C ALA A 50 -4.65 12.19 16.60
N ASP A 51 -4.40 13.49 16.80
CA ASP A 51 -4.67 14.51 15.79
C ASP A 51 -3.79 14.33 14.54
N GLU A 52 -2.50 14.02 14.71
CA GLU A 52 -1.60 13.74 13.60
C GLU A 52 -2.04 12.52 12.81
N ALA A 53 -2.50 11.45 13.48
CA ALA A 53 -3.09 10.29 12.82
C ALA A 53 -4.37 10.66 12.04
N SER A 54 -5.20 11.55 12.59
CA SER A 54 -6.41 12.04 11.91
C SER A 54 -6.07 12.85 10.66
N VAL A 55 -5.05 13.71 10.72
CA VAL A 55 -4.54 14.45 9.55
C VAL A 55 -3.95 13.49 8.52
N ALA A 56 -3.16 12.51 8.93
CA ALA A 56 -2.60 11.50 8.02
C ALA A 56 -3.69 10.68 7.33
N SER A 57 -4.75 10.31 8.05
CA SER A 57 -5.91 9.62 7.48
C SER A 57 -6.64 10.49 6.44
N ALA A 58 -6.85 11.78 6.72
CA ALA A 58 -7.43 12.71 5.76
C ALA A 58 -6.53 12.90 4.52
N GLN A 59 -5.21 12.96 4.71
CA GLN A 59 -4.25 13.02 3.60
C GLN A 59 -4.33 11.76 2.73
N LEU A 60 -4.41 10.58 3.35
CA LEU A 60 -4.56 9.31 2.64
C LEU A 60 -5.86 9.27 1.81
N GLN A 61 -6.95 9.81 2.33
CA GLN A 61 -8.22 9.91 1.59
C GLN A 61 -8.11 10.86 0.38
N LEU A 62 -7.36 11.96 0.52
CA LEU A 62 -7.05 12.83 -0.62
C LEU A 62 -6.16 12.13 -1.65
N ASP A 63 -5.17 11.38 -1.21
CA ASP A 63 -4.31 10.61 -2.11
C ASP A 63 -5.11 9.55 -2.86
N TRP A 64 -6.06 8.88 -2.19
CA TRP A 64 -7.01 7.94 -2.81
C TRP A 64 -8.03 8.59 -3.76
N SER A 65 -8.21 9.91 -3.72
CA SER A 65 -8.99 10.62 -4.74
C SER A 65 -8.32 10.58 -6.12
N ARG A 66 -7.00 10.38 -6.15
CA ARG A 66 -6.23 10.14 -7.38
C ARG A 66 -6.02 8.66 -7.57
N ILE A 67 -6.84 8.06 -8.43
CA ILE A 67 -6.73 6.65 -8.75
C ILE A 67 -5.62 6.46 -9.78
N THR A 68 -4.61 5.67 -9.42
CA THR A 68 -3.46 5.32 -10.26
C THR A 68 -3.42 3.82 -10.52
N ALA A 69 -2.81 3.42 -11.63
CA ALA A 69 -2.64 2.01 -11.96
C ALA A 69 -1.56 1.38 -11.05
N PRO A 70 -1.84 0.23 -10.40
CA PRO A 70 -0.83 -0.45 -9.60
C PRO A 70 0.18 -1.24 -10.45
N VAL A 71 -0.12 -1.46 -11.72
CA VAL A 71 0.69 -2.24 -12.66
C VAL A 71 0.79 -1.53 -14.00
N ASP A 72 1.92 -1.73 -14.67
CA ASP A 72 2.11 -1.31 -16.05
C ASP A 72 1.32 -2.22 -17.00
N GLY A 73 0.78 -1.62 -18.06
CA GLY A 73 0.02 -2.37 -19.05
C GLY A 73 -0.64 -1.46 -20.05
N ARG A 74 -1.51 -2.07 -20.86
CA ARG A 74 -2.32 -1.36 -21.84
C ARG A 74 -3.69 -1.05 -21.26
N VAL A 75 -4.04 0.23 -21.28
CA VAL A 75 -5.37 0.71 -20.86
C VAL A 75 -6.41 0.25 -21.87
N GLY A 76 -7.43 -0.47 -21.39
CA GLY A 76 -8.57 -0.93 -22.16
C GLY A 76 -9.66 0.14 -22.29
N LEU A 77 -10.89 -0.29 -22.57
CA LEU A 77 -12.03 0.62 -22.64
C LEU A 77 -12.35 1.16 -21.24
N LYS A 78 -12.54 2.48 -21.16
CA LYS A 78 -13.06 3.18 -19.98
C LYS A 78 -14.50 2.74 -19.74
N GLN A 79 -14.84 2.35 -18.51
CA GLN A 79 -16.17 1.84 -18.15
C GLN A 79 -17.04 2.86 -17.41
N VAL A 80 -16.44 3.93 -16.87
CA VAL A 80 -17.15 4.97 -16.11
C VAL A 80 -16.85 6.34 -16.67
N ASP A 81 -17.87 7.19 -16.81
CA ASP A 81 -17.73 8.55 -17.34
C ASP A 81 -17.51 9.62 -16.28
N VAL A 82 -17.08 10.80 -16.72
CA VAL A 82 -16.88 11.94 -15.83
C VAL A 82 -18.24 12.35 -15.27
N GLY A 83 -18.34 12.45 -13.95
CA GLY A 83 -19.58 12.76 -13.25
C GLY A 83 -20.34 11.53 -12.75
N ASN A 84 -19.90 10.32 -13.11
CA ASN A 84 -20.45 9.11 -12.50
C ASN A 84 -19.95 8.97 -11.06
N GLN A 85 -20.85 8.55 -10.17
CA GLN A 85 -20.47 8.16 -8.82
C GLN A 85 -19.80 6.78 -8.87
N ILE A 86 -18.65 6.66 -8.22
CA ILE A 86 -17.92 5.39 -8.06
C ILE A 86 -17.86 5.03 -6.57
N SER A 87 -17.92 3.75 -6.27
CA SER A 87 -17.78 3.20 -4.92
C SER A 87 -16.66 2.17 -4.85
N SER A 88 -16.06 2.00 -3.67
CA SER A 88 -15.01 1.00 -3.44
C SER A 88 -15.48 -0.45 -3.62
N GLY A 89 -16.80 -0.69 -3.65
CA GLY A 89 -17.40 -2.00 -3.87
C GLY A 89 -17.80 -2.30 -5.31
N ASP A 90 -17.54 -1.39 -6.26
CA ASP A 90 -18.00 -1.55 -7.64
C ASP A 90 -17.22 -2.67 -8.36
N THR A 91 -17.93 -3.69 -8.84
CA THR A 91 -17.30 -4.88 -9.47
C THR A 91 -16.82 -4.64 -10.89
N THR A 92 -17.36 -3.65 -11.58
CA THR A 92 -16.98 -3.32 -12.97
C THR A 92 -15.63 -2.59 -13.00
N GLY A 93 -15.31 -1.83 -11.94
CA GLY A 93 -14.12 -0.99 -11.90
C GLY A 93 -14.22 0.22 -12.85
N ILE A 94 -13.15 1.01 -12.91
CA ILE A 94 -13.09 2.25 -13.73
C ILE A 94 -12.61 1.96 -15.14
N VAL A 95 -11.54 1.17 -15.22
CA VAL A 95 -10.89 0.76 -16.46
C VAL A 95 -10.16 -0.55 -16.23
N VAL A 96 -10.11 -1.38 -17.27
CA VAL A 96 -9.34 -2.62 -17.24
C VAL A 96 -7.96 -2.35 -17.82
N ILE A 97 -6.92 -2.73 -17.10
CA ILE A 97 -5.53 -2.66 -17.57
C ILE A 97 -5.08 -4.08 -17.87
N THR A 98 -4.72 -4.33 -19.13
CA THR A 98 -4.17 -5.62 -19.53
C THR A 98 -2.66 -5.53 -19.52
N GLN A 99 -2.02 -6.27 -18.62
CA GLN A 99 -0.58 -6.42 -18.60
C GLN A 99 -0.15 -7.19 -19.85
N THR A 100 0.73 -6.59 -20.65
CA THR A 100 1.22 -7.19 -21.91
C THR A 100 2.57 -7.86 -21.76
N HIS A 101 3.26 -7.67 -20.63
CA HIS A 101 4.56 -8.28 -20.35
C HIS A 101 4.67 -8.59 -18.84
N PRO A 102 4.98 -9.83 -18.45
CA PRO A 102 5.10 -11.04 -19.28
C PRO A 102 3.75 -11.51 -19.86
N ILE A 103 3.78 -12.38 -20.87
CA ILE A 103 2.59 -13.03 -21.45
C ILE A 103 2.64 -14.51 -21.12
N ASP A 104 1.56 -15.03 -20.54
CA ASP A 104 1.39 -16.46 -20.31
C ASP A 104 0.74 -17.13 -21.53
N LEU A 105 1.29 -18.28 -21.93
CA LEU A 105 0.75 -19.10 -23.00
C LEU A 105 0.25 -20.41 -22.39
N VAL A 106 -1.05 -20.67 -22.53
CA VAL A 106 -1.69 -21.91 -22.07
C VAL A 106 -1.94 -22.80 -23.28
N PHE A 107 -1.38 -24.01 -23.25
CA PHE A 107 -1.54 -25.02 -24.28
C PHE A 107 -2.13 -26.30 -23.69
N THR A 108 -2.98 -26.97 -24.46
CA THR A 108 -3.52 -28.28 -24.10
C THR A 108 -2.68 -29.37 -24.74
N LEU A 109 -2.22 -30.34 -23.95
CA LEU A 109 -1.47 -31.50 -24.41
C LEU A 109 -2.34 -32.77 -24.42
N PRO A 110 -2.13 -33.71 -25.36
CA PRO A 110 -2.67 -35.06 -25.26
C PRO A 110 -2.15 -35.80 -24.03
N GLU A 111 -2.99 -36.65 -23.43
CA GLU A 111 -2.65 -37.39 -22.20
C GLU A 111 -1.39 -38.27 -22.36
N SER A 112 -1.15 -38.82 -23.56
CA SER A 112 0.04 -39.61 -23.89
C SER A 112 1.35 -38.84 -23.68
N ASP A 113 1.33 -37.52 -23.86
CA ASP A 113 2.53 -36.69 -23.91
C ASP A 113 2.82 -36.05 -22.53
N ILE A 114 1.83 -36.04 -21.64
CA ILE A 114 1.95 -35.51 -20.27
C ILE A 114 3.08 -36.21 -19.51
N ALA A 115 3.16 -37.54 -19.59
CA ALA A 115 4.17 -38.32 -18.87
C ALA A 115 5.59 -37.91 -19.28
N THR A 116 5.82 -37.65 -20.56
CA THR A 116 7.12 -37.22 -21.11
C THR A 116 7.51 -35.83 -20.62
N VAL A 117 6.56 -34.89 -20.59
CA VAL A 117 6.80 -33.52 -20.09
C VAL A 117 7.06 -33.51 -18.59
N VAL A 118 6.29 -34.27 -17.80
CA VAL A 118 6.50 -34.41 -16.34
C VAL A 118 7.88 -35.00 -16.03
N GLN A 119 8.32 -36.03 -16.77
CA GLN A 119 9.65 -36.60 -16.61
C GLN A 119 10.75 -35.59 -16.93
N ALA A 120 10.60 -34.82 -18.02
CA ALA A 120 11.55 -33.77 -18.39
C ALA A 120 11.63 -32.63 -17.37
N GLN A 121 10.50 -32.24 -16.77
CA GLN A 121 10.44 -31.22 -15.72
C GLN A 121 11.12 -31.71 -14.43
N LYS A 122 10.84 -32.95 -14.00
CA LYS A 122 11.49 -33.58 -12.84
C LYS A 122 12.99 -33.78 -13.01
N ALA A 123 13.47 -33.92 -14.24
CA ALA A 123 14.88 -33.99 -14.56
C ALA A 123 15.63 -32.64 -14.40
N GLY A 124 14.93 -31.57 -13.98
CA GLY A 124 15.53 -30.27 -13.67
C GLY A 124 15.98 -29.48 -14.88
N LYS A 125 15.60 -29.90 -16.10
CA LYS A 125 15.91 -29.16 -17.33
C LYS A 125 14.78 -28.17 -17.63
N PRO A 126 15.09 -26.89 -17.87
CA PRO A 126 14.08 -25.93 -18.31
C PRO A 126 13.54 -26.39 -19.68
N LEU A 127 12.24 -26.71 -19.73
CA LEU A 127 11.56 -27.00 -20.97
C LEU A 127 11.34 -25.69 -21.72
N VAL A 128 12.11 -25.50 -22.79
CA VAL A 128 11.98 -24.37 -23.71
C VAL A 128 10.71 -24.55 -24.53
N VAL A 129 9.88 -23.52 -24.54
CA VAL A 129 8.67 -23.44 -25.37
C VAL A 129 8.91 -22.38 -26.43
N GLU A 130 8.75 -22.74 -27.69
CA GLU A 130 8.86 -21.81 -28.81
C GLU A 130 7.48 -21.50 -29.37
N ALA A 131 7.16 -20.21 -29.49
CA ALA A 131 5.97 -19.76 -30.18
C ALA A 131 6.34 -19.44 -31.64
N TRP A 132 5.67 -20.06 -32.59
CA TRP A 132 5.86 -19.87 -34.04
C TRP A 132 4.62 -19.23 -34.68
N ASP A 133 4.78 -18.63 -35.85
CA ASP A 133 3.66 -18.09 -36.63
C ASP A 133 2.73 -19.19 -37.17
N ARG A 134 1.58 -18.80 -37.73
CA ARG A 134 0.58 -19.75 -38.26
C ARG A 134 1.14 -20.64 -39.37
N THR A 135 2.15 -20.18 -40.09
CA THR A 135 2.81 -20.92 -41.19
C THR A 135 4.03 -21.71 -40.73
N ASN A 136 4.30 -21.73 -39.42
CA ASN A 136 5.48 -22.33 -38.80
C ASN A 136 6.81 -21.89 -39.45
N SER A 137 6.84 -20.68 -40.00
CA SER A 137 7.96 -20.13 -40.77
C SER A 137 8.82 -19.15 -39.97
N LYS A 138 8.21 -18.47 -38.99
CA LYS A 138 8.90 -17.48 -38.15
C LYS A 138 8.66 -17.78 -36.69
N LYS A 139 9.76 -17.94 -35.94
CA LYS A 139 9.73 -17.94 -34.46
C LYS A 139 9.32 -16.56 -33.98
N LEU A 140 8.20 -16.50 -33.27
CA LEU A 140 7.62 -15.28 -32.69
C LEU A 140 8.18 -14.98 -31.31
N SER A 141 8.37 -16.00 -30.48
CA SER A 141 8.88 -15.85 -29.11
C SER A 141 9.44 -17.17 -28.55
N GLU A 142 10.16 -17.07 -27.44
CA GLU A 142 10.65 -18.19 -26.65
C GLU A 142 10.27 -17.98 -25.18
N GLY A 143 9.88 -19.05 -24.50
CA GLY A 143 9.51 -19.04 -23.10
C GLY A 143 9.99 -20.32 -22.41
N THR A 144 9.72 -20.43 -21.12
CA THR A 144 10.00 -21.62 -20.32
C THR A 144 8.71 -22.12 -19.70
N LEU A 145 8.55 -23.44 -19.61
CA LEU A 145 7.43 -24.04 -18.90
C LEU A 145 7.45 -23.60 -17.42
N LEU A 146 6.40 -22.88 -16.99
CA LEU A 146 6.30 -22.33 -15.65
C LEU A 146 5.54 -23.28 -14.69
N SER A 147 4.48 -23.92 -15.17
CA SER A 147 3.73 -24.97 -14.46
C SER A 147 3.06 -25.92 -15.45
N LEU A 148 2.80 -27.15 -15.01
CA LEU A 148 1.94 -28.12 -15.68
C LEU A 148 0.59 -28.24 -14.95
#